data_AF-A0A257RMH2-F1
#
_entry.id   AF-A0A257RMH2-F1
#
_cell.length_a   1.000
_cell.length_b   1.000
_cell.length_c   1.000
_cell.angle_alpha   90.00
_cell.angle_beta   90.00
_cell.angle_gamma   90.00
#
_symmetry.space_group_name_H-M   'P 1'
#
loop_
_entity.id
_entity.type
_entity.pdbx_description
1 polymer ?
#
loop_
_entity_poly.entity_id
_entity_poly.type
_entity_poly.pdbx_seq_one_letter_code
_entity_poly.pdbx_strand_id
1 'polypeptide(L)'
;MSAVDAHAATTTRTGHRLIAGTRSLEVNGRAAKVFRLADEAGRPGLVLVPGERFQVELANQTADHTIIHWHGQIPPWTQDGFPWPQTPPLAPATTRTYDYVPIPGTYWMHSHQGLQEQSLMTAPLIVRDAAELREDRQEIVLMLHDFSFTGSDELLAGLTGQTPSAIHAMARTSENAAAPSLAQMPSENTKGMMQGMQGMGNMMSGHMGAMSKDNGMGSMGSMTMDLNDIDYDAFLANDRTLRDPEIVQIERSGRVRLRIINGASSSQFWIDLGALAGHVVAVDGHPVHPVAGRRFPLAIAQRLDILVDLPSTGAFPILARLEGTRRRTGIVLATPGAPVARIEETGLDKMQPIDNSLETRLTARAPLSPRKPDLVHRIVLSGDMKPYSWSLNGENWPHITPLMLQKGQRVEIEMVNHSMMAHPMHLHGHAFQVIAVNGR
;
A
#
# COMPACT_ATOMS: atom_id res chain seq x y z
N MET A 1 42.09 -48.66 18.35
CA MET A 1 40.97 -48.10 19.14
C MET A 1 40.83 -46.65 18.73
N SER A 2 39.70 -46.29 18.10
CA SER A 2 39.51 -45.06 17.33
C SER A 2 39.25 -43.86 18.22
N ALA A 3 39.90 -42.74 17.89
CA ALA A 3 39.44 -41.40 18.25
C ALA A 3 38.17 -41.10 17.43
N VAL A 4 37.08 -40.76 18.12
CA VAL A 4 35.83 -40.31 17.51
C VAL A 4 35.75 -38.82 17.76
N ASP A 5 36.06 -38.04 16.72
CA ASP A 5 35.82 -36.61 16.68
C ASP A 5 34.32 -36.35 16.56
N ALA A 6 33.79 -35.60 17.53
CA ALA A 6 32.44 -35.06 17.50
C ALA A 6 32.35 -33.96 16.43
N HIS A 7 31.82 -34.30 15.26
CA HIS A 7 31.26 -33.29 14.35
C HIS A 7 29.93 -32.80 14.94
N ALA A 8 30.00 -31.67 15.66
CA ALA A 8 28.83 -30.84 15.86
C ALA A 8 28.35 -30.39 14.47
N ALA A 9 27.20 -30.92 14.03
CA ALA A 9 26.52 -30.42 12.86
C ALA A 9 26.13 -28.96 13.13
N THR A 10 26.85 -28.03 12.51
CA THR A 10 26.41 -26.64 12.41
C THR A 10 25.15 -26.64 11.56
N THR A 11 23.98 -26.67 12.21
CA THR A 11 22.70 -26.44 11.55
C THR A 11 22.76 -25.02 10.99
N THR A 12 23.01 -24.92 9.69
CA THR A 12 22.98 -23.64 8.97
C THR A 12 21.56 -23.11 9.08
N ARG A 13 21.40 -21.91 9.64
CA ARG A 13 20.12 -21.23 9.72
C ARG A 13 19.69 -20.90 8.28
N THR A 14 18.81 -21.70 7.69
CA THR A 14 18.34 -21.54 6.30
C THR A 14 17.29 -20.46 6.11
N GLY A 15 16.93 -19.72 7.18
CA GLY A 15 15.90 -18.69 7.15
C GLY A 15 16.47 -17.28 7.17
N HIS A 16 15.75 -16.35 6.56
CA HIS A 16 16.02 -14.92 6.65
C HIS A 16 15.69 -14.40 8.05
N ARG A 17 16.31 -13.29 8.43
CA ARG A 17 15.88 -12.52 9.61
C ARG A 17 15.60 -11.10 9.17
N LEU A 18 14.39 -10.65 9.48
CA LEU A 18 13.88 -9.31 9.19
C LEU A 18 13.77 -8.54 10.49
N ILE A 19 14.31 -7.34 10.53
CA ILE A 19 14.36 -6.50 11.72
C ILE A 19 13.43 -5.32 11.53
N ALA A 20 12.37 -5.25 12.33
CA ALA A 20 11.58 -4.04 12.53
C ALA A 20 12.28 -3.16 13.55
N GLY A 21 12.70 -1.97 13.13
CA GLY A 21 13.44 -1.05 13.99
C GLY A 21 13.26 0.40 13.58
N THR A 22 14.16 1.26 14.01
CA THR A 22 14.18 2.68 13.61
C THR A 22 15.50 3.05 12.95
N ARG A 23 15.49 4.14 12.18
CA ARG A 23 16.67 4.79 11.61
C ARG A 23 16.49 6.30 11.57
N SER A 24 17.60 7.01 11.36
CA SER A 24 17.57 8.42 10.97
C SER A 24 17.48 8.52 9.45
N LEU A 25 16.54 9.30 8.94
CA LEU A 25 16.42 9.66 7.54
C LEU A 25 16.58 11.18 7.41
N GLU A 26 17.44 11.63 6.51
CA GLU A 26 17.55 13.05 6.20
C GLU A 26 16.65 13.39 5.01
N VAL A 27 15.72 14.33 5.20
CA VAL A 27 14.85 14.82 4.13
C VAL A 27 14.99 16.34 4.10
N ASN A 28 15.31 16.90 2.93
CA ASN A 28 15.41 18.35 2.73
C ASN A 28 16.32 19.07 3.76
N GLY A 29 17.43 18.45 4.17
CA GLY A 29 18.37 19.03 5.13
C GLY A 29 17.99 18.87 6.60
N ARG A 30 16.93 18.12 6.90
CA ARG A 30 16.43 17.89 8.27
C ARG A 30 16.37 16.39 8.56
N ALA A 31 16.96 15.98 9.68
CA ALA A 31 16.88 14.60 10.15
C ALA A 31 15.50 14.31 10.77
N ALA A 32 14.96 13.14 10.47
CA ALA A 32 13.77 12.57 11.08
C ALA A 32 14.05 11.14 11.53
N LYS A 33 13.48 10.75 12.69
CA LYS A 33 13.49 9.36 13.13
C LYS A 33 12.29 8.65 12.51
N VAL A 34 12.57 7.66 11.68
CA VAL A 34 11.55 6.85 10.99
C VAL A 34 11.75 5.38 11.31
N PHE A 35 10.76 4.57 10.97
CA PHE A 35 10.89 3.12 11.07
C PHE A 35 11.73 2.54 9.92
N ARG A 36 12.06 1.26 10.05
CA ARG A 36 12.70 0.46 9.00
C ARG A 36 12.30 -1.01 9.12
N LEU A 37 12.19 -1.65 7.96
CA LEU A 37 12.21 -3.11 7.82
C LEU A 37 13.45 -3.47 6.99
N ALA A 38 14.40 -4.17 7.61
CA ALA A 38 15.66 -4.50 6.97
C ALA A 38 16.16 -5.90 7.34
N ASP A 39 16.94 -6.50 6.45
CA ASP A 39 17.64 -7.75 6.75
C ASP A 39 18.82 -7.54 7.72
N GLU A 40 19.53 -8.63 8.06
CA GLU A 40 20.69 -8.58 8.97
C GLU A 40 21.85 -7.75 8.42
N ALA A 41 21.95 -7.57 7.10
CA ALA A 41 22.94 -6.71 6.46
C ALA A 41 22.50 -5.23 6.41
N GLY A 42 21.29 -4.92 6.89
CA GLY A 42 20.72 -3.58 6.86
C GLY A 42 20.11 -3.19 5.52
N ARG A 43 19.98 -4.12 4.57
CA ARG A 43 19.31 -3.88 3.28
C ARG A 43 17.80 -3.83 3.50
N PRO A 44 17.07 -2.90 2.86
CA PRO A 44 15.63 -2.78 3.04
C PRO A 44 14.90 -4.00 2.47
N GLY A 45 14.01 -4.58 3.26
CA GLY A 45 13.12 -5.65 2.81
C GLY A 45 13.81 -6.99 2.58
N LEU A 46 13.22 -7.81 1.71
CA LEU A 46 13.70 -9.16 1.39
C LEU A 46 13.65 -9.42 -0.12
N VAL A 47 14.64 -10.16 -0.61
CA VAL A 47 14.68 -10.69 -1.98
C VAL A 47 14.90 -12.19 -1.90
N LEU A 48 13.92 -12.96 -2.40
CA LEU A 48 13.96 -14.41 -2.44
C LEU A 48 14.37 -14.89 -3.84
N VAL A 49 15.16 -15.96 -3.88
CA VAL A 49 15.53 -16.64 -5.14
C VAL A 49 14.40 -17.57 -5.60
N PRO A 50 14.37 -17.97 -6.88
CA PRO A 50 13.29 -18.85 -7.37
C PRO A 50 13.18 -20.15 -6.59
N GLY A 51 11.96 -20.49 -6.18
CA GLY A 51 11.66 -21.71 -5.42
C GLY A 51 12.06 -21.68 -3.95
N GLU A 52 12.62 -20.57 -3.46
CA GLU A 52 12.94 -20.40 -2.04
C GLU A 52 11.66 -20.33 -1.20
N ARG A 53 11.66 -21.03 -0.06
CA ARG A 53 10.55 -21.01 0.91
C ARG A 53 10.64 -19.73 1.73
N PHE A 54 9.49 -19.12 2.06
CA PHE A 54 9.46 -17.95 2.92
C PHE A 54 9.66 -18.40 4.36
N GLN A 55 10.91 -18.52 4.79
CA GLN A 55 11.30 -18.83 6.17
C GLN A 55 11.92 -17.58 6.79
N VAL A 56 11.12 -16.83 7.55
CA VAL A 56 11.52 -15.52 8.08
C VAL A 56 11.32 -15.47 9.60
N GLU A 57 12.37 -15.10 10.33
CA GLU A 57 12.24 -14.61 11.71
C GLU A 57 12.10 -13.09 11.67
N LEU A 58 10.93 -12.58 12.05
CA LEU A 58 10.72 -11.16 12.31
C LEU A 58 11.15 -10.83 13.73
N ALA A 59 12.08 -9.90 13.89
CA ALA A 59 12.51 -9.37 15.18
C ALA A 59 12.00 -7.94 15.38
N ASN A 60 11.20 -7.72 16.45
CA ASN A 60 10.78 -6.38 16.83
C ASN A 60 11.85 -5.74 17.73
N GLN A 61 12.59 -4.78 17.17
CA GLN A 61 13.56 -3.94 17.88
C GLN A 61 13.05 -2.50 18.06
N THR A 62 11.76 -2.25 17.80
CA THR A 62 11.13 -0.97 18.14
C THR A 62 10.75 -0.91 19.62
N ALA A 63 10.37 0.27 20.10
CA ALA A 63 9.85 0.46 21.45
C ALA A 63 8.36 0.08 21.59
N ASP A 64 7.66 -0.09 20.47
CA ASP A 64 6.23 -0.34 20.41
C ASP A 64 5.93 -1.77 19.96
N HIS A 65 4.67 -2.18 20.06
CA HIS A 65 4.23 -3.40 19.39
C HIS A 65 4.32 -3.20 17.87
N THR A 66 4.44 -4.28 17.10
CA THR A 66 4.38 -4.22 15.64
C THR A 66 3.84 -5.52 15.06
N ILE A 67 3.24 -5.47 13.89
CA ILE A 67 2.86 -6.67 13.13
C ILE A 67 3.03 -6.33 11.66
N ILE A 68 3.70 -7.21 10.91
CA ILE A 68 4.04 -6.94 9.51
C ILE A 68 3.16 -7.80 8.61
N HIS A 69 2.44 -7.14 7.70
CA HIS A 69 1.71 -7.76 6.61
C HIS A 69 2.60 -7.92 5.38
N TRP A 70 2.47 -9.07 4.70
CA TRP A 70 3.19 -9.41 3.48
C TRP A 70 2.31 -9.09 2.27
N HIS A 71 2.21 -7.81 1.93
CA HIS A 71 1.22 -7.29 0.99
C HIS A 71 1.24 -8.01 -0.37
N GLY A 72 0.12 -8.69 -0.68
CA GLY A 72 -0.11 -9.45 -1.92
C GLY A 72 0.35 -10.91 -1.87
N GLN A 73 1.04 -11.34 -0.81
CA GLN A 73 1.24 -12.76 -0.52
C GLN A 73 -0.02 -13.38 0.09
N ILE A 74 -0.12 -14.70 0.02
CA ILE A 74 -1.30 -15.45 0.48
C ILE A 74 -0.86 -16.54 1.48
N PRO A 75 -0.28 -16.17 2.64
CA PRO A 75 0.06 -17.13 3.68
C PRO A 75 -1.20 -17.65 4.37
N PRO A 76 -1.10 -18.69 5.23
CA PRO A 76 -2.15 -18.99 6.19
C PRO A 76 -2.54 -17.73 6.99
N TRP A 77 -3.83 -17.55 7.29
CA TRP A 77 -4.34 -16.31 7.90
C TRP A 77 -3.66 -15.93 9.23
N THR A 78 -3.16 -16.90 10.00
CA THR A 78 -2.40 -16.68 11.24
C THR A 78 -0.99 -16.09 11.01
N GLN A 79 -0.54 -16.07 9.76
CA GLN A 79 0.77 -15.57 9.32
C GLN A 79 0.65 -14.35 8.41
N ASP A 80 -0.57 -13.90 8.12
CA ASP A 80 -0.84 -12.82 7.16
C ASP A 80 -0.37 -11.46 7.66
N GLY A 81 -0.31 -11.25 8.98
CA GLY A 81 0.12 -9.97 9.55
C GLY A 81 -1.00 -8.97 9.79
N PHE A 82 -2.25 -9.40 9.72
CA PHE A 82 -3.42 -8.65 10.19
C PHE A 82 -3.82 -9.14 11.60
N PRO A 83 -4.00 -8.24 12.58
CA PRO A 83 -4.16 -8.65 13.98
C PRO A 83 -5.47 -9.39 14.29
N TRP A 84 -6.51 -9.14 13.48
CA TRP A 84 -7.83 -9.72 13.67
C TRP A 84 -8.00 -11.04 12.89
N PRO A 85 -8.68 -12.06 13.44
CA PRO A 85 -9.27 -12.10 14.76
C PRO A 85 -8.31 -12.60 15.86
N GLN A 86 -7.16 -13.20 15.51
CA GLN A 86 -6.32 -13.95 16.46
C GLN A 86 -4.80 -13.94 16.14
N THR A 87 -4.26 -12.86 15.57
CA THR A 87 -2.81 -12.76 15.32
C THR A 87 -2.24 -11.57 16.11
N PRO A 88 -1.93 -11.72 17.42
CA PRO A 88 -1.56 -10.57 18.24
C PRO A 88 -0.32 -9.85 17.69
N PRO A 89 -0.20 -8.52 17.86
CA PRO A 89 1.03 -7.81 17.56
C PRO A 89 2.24 -8.36 18.35
N LEU A 90 3.43 -8.22 17.77
CA LEU A 90 4.70 -8.63 18.34
C LEU A 90 5.20 -7.57 19.32
N ALA A 91 5.41 -7.96 20.59
CA ALA A 91 5.89 -7.04 21.62
C ALA A 91 7.35 -6.58 21.37
N PRO A 92 7.77 -5.45 21.95
CA PRO A 92 9.16 -5.01 21.90
C PRO A 92 10.14 -6.12 22.34
N ALA A 93 11.29 -6.21 21.67
CA ALA A 93 12.35 -7.19 21.93
C ALA A 93 11.93 -8.67 21.82
N THR A 94 10.86 -8.97 21.06
CA THR A 94 10.43 -10.34 20.78
C THR A 94 10.56 -10.69 19.29
N THR A 95 10.50 -11.99 19.00
CA THR A 95 10.57 -12.52 17.63
C THR A 95 9.36 -13.38 17.29
N ARG A 96 9.05 -13.47 16.00
CA ARG A 96 8.04 -14.40 15.45
C ARG A 96 8.53 -15.00 14.15
N THR A 97 8.27 -16.29 13.96
CA THR A 97 8.63 -17.01 12.75
C THR A 97 7.45 -17.11 11.79
N TYR A 98 7.76 -17.04 10.51
CA TYR A 98 6.84 -17.18 9.39
C TYR A 98 7.39 -18.26 8.46
N ASP A 99 6.50 -19.12 8.00
CA ASP A 99 6.80 -20.25 7.13
C ASP A 99 5.64 -20.53 6.16
N TYR A 100 5.82 -20.16 4.89
CA TYR A 100 4.88 -20.45 3.81
C TYR A 100 5.58 -20.52 2.44
N VAL A 101 4.83 -20.97 1.42
CA VAL A 101 5.31 -20.98 0.03
C VAL A 101 5.00 -19.62 -0.60
N PRO A 102 6.00 -18.80 -0.93
CA PRO A 102 5.76 -17.49 -1.50
C PRO A 102 5.34 -17.58 -2.97
N ILE A 103 4.61 -16.57 -3.42
CA ILE A 103 4.23 -16.39 -4.82
C ILE A 103 5.32 -15.52 -5.49
N PRO A 104 5.87 -15.93 -6.65
CA PRO A 104 6.82 -15.10 -7.41
C PRO A 104 6.18 -13.80 -7.91
N GLY A 105 6.94 -12.70 -7.89
CA GLY A 105 6.50 -11.38 -8.32
C GLY A 105 7.05 -10.23 -7.47
N THR A 106 6.53 -9.04 -7.71
CA THR A 106 6.83 -7.80 -6.96
C THR A 106 5.78 -7.56 -5.90
N TYR A 107 6.22 -7.57 -4.65
CA TYR A 107 5.40 -7.35 -3.46
C TYR A 107 6.10 -6.35 -2.54
N TRP A 108 5.47 -6.08 -1.41
CA TRP A 108 6.03 -5.27 -0.35
C TRP A 108 5.51 -5.76 0.98
N MET A 109 6.09 -5.23 2.05
CA MET A 109 5.71 -5.53 3.42
C MET A 109 5.54 -4.22 4.17
N HIS A 110 4.58 -4.17 5.08
CA HIS A 110 4.34 -2.99 5.90
C HIS A 110 3.74 -3.36 7.25
N SER A 111 3.88 -2.46 8.21
CA SER A 111 3.18 -2.61 9.47
C SER A 111 1.68 -2.51 9.29
N HIS A 112 0.96 -3.40 9.96
CA HIS A 112 -0.49 -3.31 10.17
C HIS A 112 -0.81 -2.90 11.62
N GLN A 113 0.16 -2.30 12.32
CA GLN A 113 0.03 -1.76 13.67
C GLN A 113 -0.04 -0.23 13.64
N GLY A 114 -1.16 0.31 14.11
CA GLY A 114 -1.44 1.73 14.16
C GLY A 114 -1.18 2.42 12.83
N LEU A 115 -0.50 3.57 12.93
CA LEU A 115 -0.05 4.34 11.78
C LEU A 115 1.48 4.22 11.60
N GLN A 116 2.06 3.05 11.92
CA GLN A 116 3.50 2.81 11.73
C GLN A 116 3.91 2.81 10.26
N GLU A 117 3.02 2.37 9.36
CA GLU A 117 3.22 2.40 7.90
C GLU A 117 3.50 3.84 7.42
N GLN A 118 2.68 4.80 7.82
CA GLN A 118 2.87 6.25 7.57
C GLN A 118 4.23 6.78 8.04
N SER A 119 4.85 6.13 9.03
CA SER A 119 6.18 6.46 9.55
C SER A 119 7.28 5.58 8.94
N LEU A 120 7.04 5.04 7.75
CA LEU A 120 7.94 4.23 6.91
C LEU A 120 8.28 2.84 7.49
N MET A 121 7.39 2.22 8.29
CA MET A 121 7.54 0.80 8.66
C MET A 121 7.13 -0.08 7.48
N THR A 122 7.86 0.03 6.37
CA THR A 122 7.57 -0.61 5.09
C THR A 122 8.87 -1.00 4.40
N ALA A 123 8.82 -1.98 3.50
CA ALA A 123 9.94 -2.31 2.62
C ALA A 123 9.51 -3.18 1.42
N PRO A 124 10.35 -3.32 0.37
CA PRO A 124 10.08 -4.23 -0.74
C PRO A 124 10.14 -5.71 -0.34
N LEU A 125 9.32 -6.55 -0.99
CA LEU A 125 9.40 -8.00 -0.95
C LEU A 125 9.45 -8.51 -2.39
N ILE A 126 10.63 -8.91 -2.86
CA ILE A 126 10.79 -9.40 -4.23
C ILE A 126 10.95 -10.92 -4.19
N VAL A 127 10.08 -11.64 -4.89
CA VAL A 127 10.18 -13.10 -5.01
C VAL A 127 10.50 -13.40 -6.46
N ARG A 128 11.75 -13.70 -6.77
CA ARG A 128 12.19 -13.83 -8.17
C ARG A 128 11.62 -15.08 -8.80
N ASP A 129 11.17 -14.96 -10.04
CA ASP A 129 10.84 -16.10 -10.87
C ASP A 129 12.05 -16.53 -11.73
N ALA A 130 12.14 -17.83 -11.99
CA ALA A 130 13.26 -18.39 -12.75
C ALA A 130 13.25 -17.97 -14.22
N ALA A 131 12.09 -17.70 -14.81
CA ALA A 131 12.00 -17.19 -16.18
C ALA A 131 12.44 -15.72 -16.24
N GLU A 132 12.09 -14.91 -15.25
CA GLU A 132 12.53 -13.52 -15.16
C GLU A 132 14.04 -13.41 -15.03
N LEU A 133 14.69 -14.29 -14.25
CA LEU A 133 16.16 -14.30 -14.14
C LEU A 133 16.89 -14.74 -15.41
N ARG A 134 16.20 -15.39 -16.35
CA ARG A 134 16.76 -15.70 -17.68
C ARG A 134 16.59 -14.54 -18.65
N GLU A 135 15.81 -13.52 -18.29
CA GLU A 135 15.78 -12.28 -19.04
C GLU A 135 17.08 -11.54 -18.73
N ASP A 136 17.86 -11.26 -19.77
CA ASP A 136 19.03 -10.37 -19.69
C ASP A 136 18.53 -8.93 -19.45
N ARG A 137 18.17 -8.65 -18.19
CA ARG A 137 17.60 -7.38 -17.72
C ARG A 137 18.15 -7.04 -16.34
N GLN A 138 18.57 -5.80 -16.19
CA GLN A 138 18.88 -5.24 -14.89
C GLN A 138 17.58 -4.98 -14.12
N GLU A 139 17.47 -5.55 -12.93
CA GLU A 139 16.35 -5.37 -12.01
C GLU A 139 16.56 -4.12 -11.16
N ILE A 140 15.57 -3.23 -11.12
CA ILE A 140 15.60 -1.98 -10.34
C ILE A 140 14.29 -1.89 -9.57
N VAL A 141 14.37 -1.75 -8.26
CA VAL A 141 13.22 -1.54 -7.38
C VAL A 141 13.05 -0.06 -7.11
N LEU A 142 11.84 0.45 -7.33
CA LEU A 142 11.44 1.81 -7.01
C LEU A 142 10.28 1.75 -6.02
N MET A 143 10.51 2.14 -4.78
CA MET A 143 9.47 2.25 -3.75
C MET A 143 9.17 3.72 -3.48
N LEU A 144 7.88 4.07 -3.53
CA LEU A 144 7.38 5.41 -3.34
C LEU A 144 6.78 5.57 -1.94
N HIS A 145 6.97 6.74 -1.32
CA HIS A 145 6.40 7.05 0.00
C HIS A 145 5.96 8.50 0.14
N ASP A 146 4.97 8.67 1.00
CA ASP A 146 4.62 9.94 1.61
C ASP A 146 5.51 10.18 2.84
N PHE A 147 5.99 11.42 3.02
CA PHE A 147 6.83 11.76 4.18
C PHE A 147 6.35 13.04 4.85
N SER A 148 6.22 12.98 6.18
CA SER A 148 6.02 14.17 7.01
C SER A 148 6.97 14.18 8.22
N PHE A 149 7.35 15.39 8.64
CA PHE A 149 7.96 15.63 9.94
C PHE A 149 6.93 15.62 11.07
N THR A 150 5.66 15.85 10.75
CA THR A 150 4.53 15.77 11.68
C THR A 150 4.21 14.31 11.97
N GLY A 151 3.93 13.99 13.24
CA GLY A 151 3.61 12.61 13.64
C GLY A 151 2.32 12.11 13.01
N SER A 152 2.23 10.81 12.72
CA SER A 152 1.05 10.23 12.06
C SER A 152 -0.25 10.41 12.84
N ASP A 153 -0.22 10.30 14.17
CA ASP A 153 -1.37 10.56 15.04
C ASP A 153 -1.83 12.04 14.95
N GLU A 154 -0.90 12.97 14.73
CA GLU A 154 -1.18 14.40 14.60
C GLU A 154 -1.76 14.74 13.21
N LEU A 155 -1.26 14.10 12.15
CA LEU A 155 -1.84 14.21 10.81
C LEU A 155 -3.31 13.75 10.82
N LEU A 156 -3.59 12.57 11.38
CA LEU A 156 -4.96 12.04 11.42
C LEU A 156 -5.87 12.83 12.38
N ALA A 157 -5.32 13.38 13.47
CA ALA A 157 -6.03 14.32 14.34
C ALA A 157 -6.48 15.57 13.56
N GLY A 158 -5.63 16.10 12.68
CA GLY A 158 -5.96 17.24 11.81
C GLY A 158 -7.14 16.98 10.87
N LEU A 159 -7.23 15.76 10.33
CA LEU A 159 -8.31 15.34 9.44
C LEU A 159 -9.64 15.12 10.18
N THR A 160 -9.57 14.46 11.32
CA THR A 160 -10.75 14.03 12.08
C THR A 160 -11.29 15.09 13.03
N GLY A 161 -10.49 16.12 13.35
CA GLY A 161 -10.77 17.09 14.41
C GLY A 161 -10.65 16.51 15.83
N GLN A 162 -10.10 15.30 15.98
CA GLN A 162 -9.84 14.67 17.27
C GLN A 162 -8.47 15.08 17.84
N THR A 163 -8.17 14.68 19.09
CA THR A 163 -6.82 14.85 19.64
C THR A 163 -5.91 13.69 19.21
N PRO A 164 -4.58 13.90 19.08
CA PRO A 164 -3.65 12.80 18.78
C PRO A 164 -3.74 11.64 19.78
N SER A 165 -3.98 11.95 21.06
CA SER A 165 -4.19 10.94 22.10
C SER A 165 -5.46 10.10 21.89
N ALA A 166 -6.54 10.69 21.37
CA ALA A 166 -7.77 9.99 21.05
C ALA A 166 -7.58 9.08 19.83
N ILE A 167 -6.90 9.58 18.79
CA ILE A 167 -6.51 8.78 17.61
C ILE A 167 -5.67 7.57 18.02
N HIS A 168 -4.66 7.80 18.85
CA HIS A 168 -3.79 6.73 19.32
C HIS A 168 -4.55 5.66 20.14
N ALA A 169 -5.51 6.09 20.98
CA ALA A 169 -6.36 5.17 21.73
C ALA A 169 -7.34 4.39 20.81
N MET A 170 -7.87 5.05 19.77
CA MET A 170 -8.75 4.44 18.78
C MET A 170 -8.02 3.36 17.97
N ALA A 171 -6.80 3.64 17.49
CA ALA A 171 -5.99 2.65 16.79
C ALA A 171 -5.84 1.36 17.61
N ARG A 172 -5.42 1.49 18.88
CA ARG A 172 -5.25 0.35 19.79
C ARG A 172 -6.54 -0.41 20.09
N THR A 173 -7.69 0.25 20.19
CA THR A 173 -8.96 -0.44 20.47
C THR A 173 -9.52 -1.12 19.23
N SER A 174 -9.41 -0.48 18.06
CA SER A 174 -9.89 -0.99 16.79
C SER A 174 -9.14 -2.25 16.33
N GLU A 175 -7.84 -2.32 16.57
CA GLU A 175 -6.99 -3.47 16.21
C GLU A 175 -7.20 -4.68 17.13
N ASN A 176 -7.70 -4.44 18.35
CA ASN A 176 -8.00 -5.48 19.34
C ASN A 176 -9.50 -5.82 19.40
N ALA A 177 -10.30 -5.36 18.43
CA ALA A 177 -11.71 -5.68 18.38
C ALA A 177 -11.91 -7.20 18.28
N ALA A 178 -12.72 -7.79 19.15
CA ALA A 178 -13.02 -9.22 19.06
C ALA A 178 -13.88 -9.49 17.81
N ALA A 179 -13.67 -10.63 17.15
CA ALA A 179 -14.61 -11.09 16.14
C ALA A 179 -16.01 -11.27 16.75
N PRO A 180 -17.10 -10.84 16.06
CA PRO A 180 -18.43 -11.13 16.53
C PRO A 180 -18.61 -12.66 16.65
N SER A 181 -19.23 -13.09 17.73
CA SER A 181 -19.52 -14.51 17.97
C SER A 181 -20.45 -15.03 16.85
N LEU A 182 -20.12 -16.18 16.26
CA LEU A 182 -20.98 -16.89 15.30
C LEU A 182 -22.42 -17.12 15.82
N ALA A 183 -22.63 -17.07 17.13
CA ALA A 183 -23.94 -17.22 17.76
C ALA A 183 -24.85 -15.98 17.67
N GLN A 184 -24.38 -14.84 17.15
CA GLN A 184 -25.13 -13.58 17.08
C GLN A 184 -25.50 -13.15 15.66
N MET A 185 -25.25 -13.98 14.63
CA MET A 185 -25.71 -13.67 13.28
C MET A 185 -27.23 -13.89 13.19
N PRO A 186 -28.03 -12.86 12.89
CA PRO A 186 -29.45 -13.05 12.68
C PRO A 186 -29.64 -13.94 11.44
N SER A 187 -30.36 -15.05 11.60
CA SER A 187 -30.80 -15.86 10.47
C SER A 187 -31.57 -14.96 9.50
N GLU A 188 -31.28 -15.04 8.21
CA GLU A 188 -32.02 -14.33 7.17
C GLU A 188 -33.53 -14.44 7.40
N ASN A 189 -34.15 -13.33 7.79
CA ASN A 189 -35.55 -13.09 7.54
C ASN A 189 -35.76 -11.58 7.42
N THR A 190 -36.24 -11.23 6.24
CA THR A 190 -36.71 -9.91 5.82
C THR A 190 -37.75 -9.37 6.82
N LYS A 191 -37.37 -8.35 7.59
CA LYS A 191 -38.19 -7.20 8.06
C LYS A 191 -37.48 -6.53 9.26
N GLY A 192 -36.76 -5.46 9.00
CA GLY A 192 -36.10 -4.68 10.06
C GLY A 192 -35.68 -3.26 9.67
N MET A 193 -36.27 -2.66 8.64
CA MET A 193 -36.12 -1.21 8.40
C MET A 193 -37.18 -0.45 9.19
N MET A 194 -36.95 -0.24 10.49
CA MET A 194 -37.57 0.82 11.32
C MET A 194 -37.16 0.64 12.80
N GLN A 195 -35.88 0.80 13.14
CA GLN A 195 -35.46 0.95 14.54
C GLN A 195 -34.04 1.51 14.64
N GLY A 196 -33.85 2.75 14.19
CA GLY A 196 -32.55 3.44 14.26
C GLY A 196 -32.67 4.95 14.42
N MET A 197 -33.82 5.47 14.87
CA MET A 197 -34.11 6.90 14.85
C MET A 197 -34.83 7.38 16.11
N GLN A 198 -34.41 6.88 17.28
CA GLN A 198 -34.81 7.39 18.59
C GLN A 198 -33.60 7.39 19.53
N GLY A 199 -32.78 8.44 19.46
CA GLY A 199 -31.59 8.56 20.29
C GLY A 199 -30.81 9.87 20.20
N MET A 200 -31.38 10.93 19.61
CA MET A 200 -30.76 12.26 19.54
C MET A 200 -31.74 13.32 20.03
N GLY A 201 -32.17 13.16 21.28
CA GLY A 201 -33.02 14.12 21.99
C GLY A 201 -32.47 14.36 23.38
N ASN A 202 -31.47 15.24 23.48
CA ASN A 202 -31.16 16.09 24.65
C ASN A 202 -29.68 16.49 24.61
N MET A 203 -29.37 17.64 24.01
CA MET A 203 -28.39 18.62 24.50
C MET A 203 -28.54 19.86 23.62
N MET A 204 -29.20 20.91 24.13
CA MET A 204 -28.88 22.33 23.88
C MET A 204 -29.98 23.19 24.52
N SER A 205 -29.79 23.54 25.79
CA SER A 205 -30.49 24.67 26.42
C SER A 205 -29.47 25.75 26.75
N GLY A 206 -29.64 26.92 26.13
CA GLY A 206 -29.11 28.19 26.65
C GLY A 206 -27.88 28.75 25.94
N HIS A 207 -28.08 29.65 24.98
CA HIS A 207 -27.86 31.10 25.16
C HIS A 207 -28.16 31.82 23.85
N MET A 208 -29.21 32.65 23.85
CA MET A 208 -29.50 33.57 22.75
C MET A 208 -28.60 34.80 22.86
N GLY A 209 -27.68 34.96 21.90
CA GLY A 209 -27.04 36.22 21.58
C GLY A 209 -27.46 36.63 20.17
N ALA A 210 -28.23 37.71 20.06
CA ALA A 210 -28.69 38.26 18.79
C ALA A 210 -27.53 38.83 17.98
N MET A 211 -27.38 38.44 16.71
CA MET A 211 -26.78 39.28 15.67
C MET A 211 -27.42 39.03 14.30
N SER A 212 -27.95 40.13 13.77
CA SER A 212 -28.17 40.57 12.41
C SER A 212 -28.28 39.54 11.27
N LYS A 213 -29.48 39.57 10.66
CA LYS A 213 -29.73 39.16 9.29
C LYS A 213 -28.87 39.99 8.34
N ASP A 214 -28.01 39.35 7.57
CA ASP A 214 -27.65 39.88 6.27
C ASP A 214 -27.43 38.76 5.24
N ASN A 215 -27.81 39.09 4.01
CA ASN A 215 -28.03 38.18 2.90
C ASN A 215 -26.74 37.54 2.38
N GLY A 216 -26.84 36.25 2.08
CA GLY A 216 -25.90 35.57 1.21
C GLY A 216 -26.35 34.12 1.03
N MET A 217 -27.21 33.87 0.04
CA MET A 217 -27.37 32.52 -0.49
C MET A 217 -26.00 32.08 -1.01
N GLY A 218 -25.25 31.38 -0.16
CA GLY A 218 -24.03 30.70 -0.53
C GLY A 218 -24.38 29.75 -1.65
N SER A 219 -23.89 30.06 -2.84
CA SER A 219 -23.75 29.11 -3.94
C SER A 219 -23.36 27.75 -3.35
N MET A 220 -24.12 26.70 -3.67
CA MET A 220 -23.68 25.31 -3.50
C MET A 220 -22.43 25.15 -4.35
N GLY A 221 -21.30 25.60 -3.80
CA GLY A 221 -20.00 25.51 -4.41
C GLY A 221 -19.77 24.04 -4.67
N SER A 222 -19.73 23.69 -5.96
CA SER A 222 -19.17 22.46 -6.50
C SER A 222 -18.26 21.79 -5.47
N MET A 223 -18.64 20.62 -4.96
CA MET A 223 -17.79 19.78 -4.12
C MET A 223 -16.50 19.53 -4.89
N THR A 224 -15.48 20.34 -4.65
CA THR A 224 -14.16 20.15 -5.24
C THR A 224 -13.63 18.85 -4.66
N MET A 225 -13.37 17.86 -5.51
CA MET A 225 -12.75 16.61 -5.09
C MET A 225 -11.45 16.94 -4.37
N ASP A 226 -11.36 16.59 -3.10
CA ASP A 226 -10.11 16.65 -2.35
C ASP A 226 -9.36 15.35 -2.65
N LEU A 227 -8.42 15.42 -3.59
CA LEU A 227 -7.66 14.26 -4.07
C LEU A 227 -6.54 13.86 -3.10
N ASN A 228 -6.08 14.80 -2.28
CA ASN A 228 -4.99 14.60 -1.34
C ASN A 228 -5.38 15.28 -0.03
N ASP A 229 -5.89 14.48 0.91
CA ASP A 229 -6.36 14.95 2.21
C ASP A 229 -5.22 15.43 3.12
N ILE A 230 -4.00 14.95 2.89
CA ILE A 230 -2.79 15.34 3.62
C ILE A 230 -1.79 16.02 2.66
N ASP A 231 -1.32 17.22 3.03
CA ASP A 231 -0.19 17.86 2.35
C ASP A 231 1.13 17.47 3.04
N TYR A 232 1.83 16.49 2.46
CA TYR A 232 3.07 15.95 3.00
C TYR A 232 4.28 16.87 2.79
N ASP A 233 5.26 16.83 3.69
CA ASP A 233 6.50 17.61 3.56
C ASP A 233 7.35 17.20 2.34
N ALA A 234 7.33 15.92 1.98
CA ALA A 234 8.04 15.37 0.82
C ALA A 234 7.38 14.11 0.27
N PHE A 235 7.72 13.79 -0.98
CA PHE A 235 7.46 12.48 -1.59
C PHE A 235 8.79 11.83 -1.91
N LEU A 236 8.95 10.58 -1.48
CA LEU A 236 10.22 9.88 -1.55
C LEU A 236 10.18 8.82 -2.64
N ALA A 237 11.31 8.65 -3.31
CA ALA A 237 11.62 7.50 -4.14
C ALA A 237 12.89 6.87 -3.58
N ASN A 238 12.78 5.64 -3.07
CA ASN A 238 13.87 4.95 -2.38
C ASN A 238 14.53 5.83 -1.29
N ASP A 239 13.69 6.40 -0.41
CA ASP A 239 14.05 7.32 0.67
C ASP A 239 14.61 8.69 0.26
N ARG A 240 14.63 9.02 -1.03
CA ARG A 240 15.23 10.25 -1.54
C ARG A 240 14.22 11.16 -2.22
N THR A 241 14.47 12.47 -2.17
CA THR A 241 13.74 13.46 -2.96
C THR A 241 14.48 13.78 -4.25
N LEU A 242 13.84 14.51 -5.19
CA LEU A 242 14.51 14.91 -6.43
C LEU A 242 15.59 16.00 -6.25
N ARG A 243 15.78 16.53 -5.02
CA ARG A 243 16.94 17.39 -4.72
C ARG A 243 18.25 16.61 -4.71
N ASP A 244 18.17 15.34 -4.35
CA ASP A 244 19.29 14.40 -4.32
C ASP A 244 18.76 13.00 -4.67
N PRO A 245 18.35 12.78 -5.93
CA PRO A 245 17.68 11.54 -6.32
C PRO A 245 18.66 10.38 -6.34
N GLU A 246 18.14 9.15 -6.22
CA GLU A 246 18.95 7.98 -6.52
C GLU A 246 19.29 7.96 -8.02
N ILE A 247 20.59 7.86 -8.31
CA ILE A 247 21.11 7.67 -9.65
C ILE A 247 21.47 6.20 -9.82
N VAL A 248 20.61 5.46 -10.51
CA VAL A 248 20.85 4.03 -10.77
C VAL A 248 21.68 3.89 -12.04
N GLN A 249 22.90 3.37 -11.90
CA GLN A 249 23.77 3.09 -13.03
C GLN A 249 23.20 1.93 -13.86
N ILE A 250 23.12 2.14 -15.18
CA ILE A 250 22.58 1.18 -16.15
C ILE A 250 23.54 0.98 -17.32
N GLU A 251 23.48 -0.18 -17.95
CA GLU A 251 24.28 -0.47 -19.14
C GLU A 251 23.87 0.37 -20.35
N ARG A 252 24.82 0.62 -21.25
CA ARG A 252 24.56 1.33 -22.52
C ARG A 252 23.68 0.44 -23.41
N SER A 253 22.56 0.99 -23.88
CA SER A 253 21.55 0.20 -24.59
C SER A 253 21.05 -1.00 -23.78
N GLY A 254 21.14 -0.90 -22.45
CA GLY A 254 20.74 -1.95 -21.53
C GLY A 254 19.24 -2.17 -21.53
N ARG A 255 18.85 -3.29 -20.95
CA ARG A 255 17.46 -3.68 -20.77
C ARG A 255 17.16 -3.70 -19.28
N VAL A 256 16.05 -3.10 -18.90
CA VAL A 256 15.70 -2.89 -17.50
C VAL A 256 14.34 -3.50 -17.20
N ARG A 257 14.18 -4.04 -16.00
CA ARG A 257 12.90 -4.32 -15.36
C ARG A 257 12.76 -3.38 -14.16
N LEU A 258 11.84 -2.43 -14.27
CA LEU A 258 11.45 -1.56 -13.16
C LEU A 258 10.37 -2.28 -12.35
N ARG A 259 10.64 -2.55 -11.07
CA ARG A 259 9.68 -3.05 -10.08
C ARG A 259 9.23 -1.88 -9.24
N ILE A 260 8.11 -1.27 -9.62
CA ILE A 260 7.60 -0.04 -8.99
C ILE A 260 6.55 -0.42 -7.96
N ILE A 261 6.71 0.10 -6.74
CA ILE A 261 5.86 -0.17 -5.60
C ILE A 261 5.35 1.18 -5.07
N ASN A 262 4.03 1.35 -5.01
CA ASN A 262 3.47 2.48 -4.27
C ASN A 262 3.26 2.09 -2.80
N GLY A 263 4.23 2.43 -1.96
CA GLY A 263 4.14 2.27 -0.50
C GLY A 263 3.72 3.55 0.21
N ALA A 264 3.12 4.50 -0.50
CA ALA A 264 2.60 5.73 0.06
C ALA A 264 1.31 5.47 0.85
N SER A 265 1.03 6.32 1.84
CA SER A 265 -0.05 6.11 2.80
C SER A 265 -1.37 6.73 2.34
N SER A 266 -1.31 7.83 1.58
CA SER A 266 -2.50 8.46 0.99
C SER A 266 -2.33 8.96 -0.45
N SER A 267 -1.12 8.89 -1.03
CA SER A 267 -0.87 9.41 -2.39
C SER A 267 -1.01 8.40 -3.53
N GLN A 268 -1.69 8.84 -4.60
CA GLN A 268 -1.73 8.16 -5.90
C GLN A 268 -0.76 8.82 -6.89
N PHE A 269 -0.11 8.01 -7.73
CA PHE A 269 0.88 8.52 -8.69
C PHE A 269 0.57 8.13 -10.12
N TRP A 270 0.94 9.01 -11.05
CA TRP A 270 1.22 8.62 -12.42
C TRP A 270 2.72 8.36 -12.57
N ILE A 271 3.08 7.13 -12.93
CA ILE A 271 4.45 6.79 -13.31
C ILE A 271 4.71 7.31 -14.72
N ASP A 272 5.70 8.18 -14.89
CA ASP A 272 6.10 8.82 -16.14
C ASP A 272 7.53 8.41 -16.50
N LEU A 273 7.69 7.69 -17.62
CA LEU A 273 8.97 7.20 -18.13
C LEU A 273 9.77 8.29 -18.88
N GLY A 274 9.27 9.53 -18.90
CA GLY A 274 9.93 10.68 -19.51
C GLY A 274 10.09 10.50 -21.00
N ALA A 275 11.34 10.36 -21.47
CA ALA A 275 11.68 10.14 -22.87
C ALA A 275 11.46 8.68 -23.33
N LEU A 276 11.41 7.73 -22.39
CA LEU A 276 11.32 6.30 -22.67
C LEU A 276 9.88 5.84 -22.89
N ALA A 277 9.75 4.66 -23.47
CA ALA A 277 8.51 3.88 -23.49
C ALA A 277 8.81 2.51 -22.88
N GLY A 278 7.78 1.87 -22.34
CA GLY A 278 7.92 0.57 -21.70
C GLY A 278 6.66 -0.27 -21.84
N HIS A 279 6.73 -1.47 -21.31
CA HIS A 279 5.63 -2.42 -21.28
C HIS A 279 5.37 -2.87 -19.85
N VAL A 280 4.16 -2.63 -19.34
CA VAL A 280 3.70 -3.26 -18.11
C VAL A 280 3.52 -4.75 -18.39
N VAL A 281 4.22 -5.59 -17.64
CA VAL A 281 4.22 -7.06 -17.81
C VAL A 281 3.74 -7.82 -16.58
N ALA A 282 3.67 -7.17 -15.42
CA ALA A 282 2.97 -7.67 -14.26
C ALA A 282 2.32 -6.52 -13.49
N VAL A 283 1.19 -6.82 -12.86
CA VAL A 283 0.49 -5.93 -11.92
C VAL A 283 0.26 -6.71 -10.65
N ASP A 284 0.60 -6.12 -9.51
CA ASP A 284 0.41 -6.71 -8.19
C ASP A 284 1.03 -8.11 -8.00
N GLY A 285 2.14 -8.36 -8.70
CA GLY A 285 2.86 -9.65 -8.70
C GLY A 285 2.31 -10.67 -9.70
N HIS A 286 1.25 -10.35 -10.44
CA HIS A 286 0.63 -11.27 -11.40
C HIS A 286 1.00 -10.91 -12.85
N PRO A 287 1.53 -11.87 -13.64
CA PRO A 287 1.88 -11.62 -15.04
C PRO A 287 0.66 -11.28 -15.92
N VAL A 288 0.82 -10.24 -16.74
CA VAL A 288 -0.15 -9.79 -17.74
C VAL A 288 0.46 -9.86 -19.16
N HIS A 289 -0.40 -9.83 -20.17
CA HIS A 289 0.04 -9.56 -21.52
C HIS A 289 0.63 -8.13 -21.58
N PRO A 290 1.76 -7.92 -22.26
CA PRO A 290 2.45 -6.63 -22.26
C PRO A 290 1.54 -5.46 -22.69
N VAL A 291 1.43 -4.45 -21.83
CA VAL A 291 0.70 -3.21 -22.14
C VAL A 291 1.71 -2.09 -22.35
N ALA A 292 1.83 -1.64 -23.61
CA ALA A 292 2.72 -0.56 -23.98
C ALA A 292 2.24 0.80 -23.45
N GLY A 293 3.19 1.67 -23.12
CA GLY A 293 2.91 3.03 -22.71
C GLY A 293 4.14 3.81 -22.29
N ARG A 294 3.92 5.08 -21.98
CA ARG A 294 4.93 6.00 -21.43
C ARG A 294 4.54 6.52 -20.06
N ARG A 295 3.26 6.45 -19.74
CA ARG A 295 2.69 6.87 -18.47
C ARG A 295 1.65 5.86 -18.01
N PHE A 296 1.66 5.52 -16.73
CA PHE A 296 0.76 4.53 -16.13
C PHE A 296 0.24 5.04 -14.78
N PRO A 297 -1.07 4.94 -14.50
CA PRO A 297 -1.58 5.16 -13.15
C PRO A 297 -1.02 4.09 -12.22
N LEU A 298 -0.77 4.46 -10.97
CA LEU A 298 -0.31 3.57 -9.90
C LEU A 298 -0.99 3.99 -8.60
N ALA A 299 -1.95 3.19 -8.17
CA ALA A 299 -2.70 3.46 -6.97
C ALA A 299 -1.91 3.10 -5.70
N ILE A 300 -2.34 3.57 -4.52
CA ILE A 300 -1.75 3.15 -3.23
C ILE A 300 -1.72 1.63 -3.17
N ALA A 301 -0.61 1.09 -2.66
CA ALA A 301 -0.34 -0.33 -2.49
C ALA A 301 -0.18 -1.16 -3.79
N GLN A 302 -0.47 -0.60 -4.96
CA GLN A 302 -0.25 -1.29 -6.24
C GLN A 302 1.23 -1.43 -6.59
N ARG A 303 1.53 -2.42 -7.43
CA ARG A 303 2.86 -2.70 -7.97
C ARG A 303 2.79 -2.88 -9.47
N LEU A 304 3.78 -2.36 -10.18
CA LEU A 304 3.95 -2.56 -11.61
C LEU A 304 5.36 -3.07 -11.92
N ASP A 305 5.43 -4.11 -12.74
CA ASP A 305 6.67 -4.49 -13.42
C ASP A 305 6.65 -3.90 -14.83
N ILE A 306 7.58 -3.00 -15.11
CA ILE A 306 7.69 -2.31 -16.41
C ILE A 306 9.01 -2.69 -17.07
N LEU A 307 8.93 -3.30 -18.24
CA LEU A 307 10.09 -3.56 -19.08
C LEU A 307 10.42 -2.34 -19.92
N VAL A 308 11.67 -1.90 -19.84
CA VAL A 308 12.18 -0.74 -20.58
C VAL A 308 13.46 -1.14 -21.28
N ASP A 309 13.53 -0.84 -22.58
CA ASP A 309 14.74 -1.03 -23.38
C ASP A 309 15.31 0.35 -23.71
N LEU A 310 16.57 0.58 -23.34
CA LEU A 310 17.18 1.91 -23.44
C LEU A 310 17.60 2.19 -24.89
N PRO A 311 17.27 3.37 -25.45
CA PRO A 311 17.54 3.65 -26.86
C PRO A 311 19.02 3.93 -27.15
N SER A 312 19.77 4.47 -26.17
CA SER A 312 21.17 4.86 -26.29
C SER A 312 21.77 5.24 -24.93
N THR A 313 22.94 5.90 -24.93
CA THR A 313 23.54 6.53 -23.74
C THR A 313 22.75 7.75 -23.30
N GLY A 314 22.56 7.91 -21.99
CA GLY A 314 21.90 9.08 -21.44
C GLY A 314 21.56 8.97 -19.96
N ALA A 315 20.90 10.00 -19.47
CA ALA A 315 20.23 10.01 -18.17
C ALA A 315 18.72 10.08 -18.42
N PHE A 316 17.98 9.16 -17.82
CA PHE A 316 16.56 8.95 -18.05
C PHE A 316 15.82 8.97 -16.71
N PRO A 317 15.17 10.09 -16.37
CA PRO A 317 14.33 10.17 -15.18
C PRO A 317 13.11 9.26 -15.29
N ILE A 318 12.85 8.50 -14.22
CA ILE A 318 11.61 7.74 -14.02
C ILE A 318 10.89 8.43 -12.87
N LEU A 319 9.80 9.12 -13.19
CA LEU A 319 9.15 10.04 -12.27
C LEU A 319 7.80 9.50 -11.81
N ALA A 320 7.51 9.61 -10.53
CA ALA A 320 6.18 9.47 -9.97
C ALA A 320 5.58 10.87 -9.80
N ARG A 321 4.51 11.16 -10.54
CA ARG A 321 3.81 12.45 -10.52
C ARG A 321 2.55 12.34 -9.69
N LEU A 322 2.45 13.13 -8.63
CA LEU A 322 1.30 13.10 -7.72
C LEU A 322 0.05 13.62 -8.42
N GLU A 323 -1.07 12.91 -8.28
CA GLU A 323 -2.33 13.34 -8.86
C GLU A 323 -2.83 14.67 -8.29
N GLY A 324 -3.56 15.46 -9.10
CA GLY A 324 -4.14 16.74 -8.70
C GLY A 324 -3.13 17.88 -8.49
N THR A 325 -1.84 17.59 -8.43
CA THR A 325 -0.79 18.56 -8.11
C THR A 325 0.30 18.61 -9.18
N ARG A 326 1.27 19.51 -8.99
CA ARG A 326 2.50 19.57 -9.80
C ARG A 326 3.65 18.80 -9.14
N ARG A 327 3.45 18.24 -7.95
CA ARG A 327 4.53 17.60 -7.17
C ARG A 327 4.93 16.27 -7.81
N ARG A 328 6.21 15.95 -7.73
CA ARG A 328 6.77 14.72 -8.29
C ARG A 328 8.00 14.27 -7.51
N THR A 329 8.25 12.97 -7.53
CA THR A 329 9.47 12.34 -7.04
C THR A 329 9.97 11.32 -8.06
N GLY A 330 11.07 10.61 -7.80
CA GLY A 330 11.55 9.55 -8.68
C GLY A 330 13.04 9.29 -8.60
N ILE A 331 13.50 8.44 -9.52
CA ILE A 331 14.90 8.06 -9.68
C ILE A 331 15.41 8.45 -11.07
N VAL A 332 16.72 8.41 -11.26
CA VAL A 332 17.32 8.62 -12.58
C VAL A 332 18.11 7.38 -12.97
N LEU A 333 17.77 6.79 -14.11
CA LEU A 333 18.60 5.76 -14.72
C LEU A 333 19.69 6.46 -15.54
N ALA A 334 20.96 6.18 -15.29
CA ALA A 334 22.06 6.83 -16.00
C ALA A 334 23.08 5.83 -16.52
N THR A 335 23.44 5.96 -17.80
CA THR A 335 24.58 5.22 -18.35
C THR A 335 25.91 5.83 -17.87
N PRO A 336 27.02 5.07 -17.81
CA PRO A 336 28.31 5.59 -17.37
C PRO A 336 28.74 6.85 -18.11
N GLY A 337 29.00 7.92 -17.35
CA GLY A 337 29.44 9.23 -17.86
C GLY A 337 28.33 10.14 -18.39
N ALA A 338 27.05 9.73 -18.33
CA ALA A 338 25.95 10.60 -18.73
C ALA A 338 25.78 11.78 -17.76
N PRO A 339 25.63 13.02 -18.27
CA PRO A 339 25.33 14.16 -17.41
C PRO A 339 23.92 14.02 -16.84
N VAL A 340 23.80 14.08 -15.51
CA VAL A 340 22.51 14.11 -14.83
C VAL A 340 22.15 15.56 -14.53
N ALA A 341 21.13 16.07 -15.22
CA ALA A 341 20.59 17.39 -14.92
C ALA A 341 19.79 17.38 -13.61
N ARG A 342 19.79 18.52 -12.91
CA ARG A 342 18.89 18.74 -11.77
C ARG A 342 17.43 18.63 -12.22
N ILE A 343 16.61 17.96 -11.42
CA ILE A 343 15.18 17.79 -11.68
C ILE A 343 14.41 18.51 -10.58
N GLU A 344 13.54 19.44 -10.95
CA GLU A 344 12.70 20.14 -9.98
C GLU A 344 11.62 19.21 -9.42
N GLU A 345 11.36 19.28 -8.10
CA GLU A 345 10.31 18.53 -7.39
C GLU A 345 8.90 18.94 -7.81
N THR A 346 8.77 20.04 -8.54
CA THR A 346 7.52 20.56 -9.08
C THR A 346 7.60 20.61 -10.61
N GLY A 347 6.68 19.93 -11.29
CA GLY A 347 6.49 19.99 -12.73
C GLY A 347 5.79 21.28 -13.18
N LEU A 348 5.68 21.46 -14.50
CA LEU A 348 5.01 22.63 -15.09
C LEU A 348 3.50 22.52 -15.00
N ASP A 349 2.97 21.33 -15.27
CA ASP A 349 1.56 20.98 -15.37
C ASP A 349 1.08 20.16 -14.16
N LYS A 350 -0.17 20.39 -13.76
CA LYS A 350 -0.84 19.54 -12.76
C LYS A 350 -1.18 18.19 -13.38
N MET A 351 -0.98 17.12 -12.63
CA MET A 351 -1.38 15.79 -13.10
C MET A 351 -2.88 15.58 -12.86
N GLN A 352 -3.58 14.94 -13.79
CA GLN A 352 -4.98 14.56 -13.59
C GLN A 352 -5.11 13.52 -12.45
N PRO A 353 -6.30 13.36 -11.84
CA PRO A 353 -6.61 12.19 -11.03
C PRO A 353 -6.19 10.90 -11.74
N ILE A 354 -5.74 9.89 -11.00
CA ILE A 354 -5.59 8.55 -11.56
C ILE A 354 -6.97 8.01 -11.96
N ASP A 355 -6.96 7.07 -12.89
CA ASP A 355 -8.16 6.41 -13.38
C ASP A 355 -7.86 4.93 -13.67
N ASN A 356 -8.91 4.19 -14.06
CA ASN A 356 -8.79 2.78 -14.41
C ASN A 356 -8.33 2.56 -15.88
N SER A 357 -7.62 3.52 -16.47
CA SER A 357 -7.20 3.43 -17.88
C SER A 357 -6.13 2.35 -18.13
N LEU A 358 -5.41 1.92 -17.10
CA LEU A 358 -4.54 0.77 -17.18
C LEU A 358 -5.35 -0.53 -17.09
N GLU A 359 -6.19 -0.65 -16.06
CA GLU A 359 -6.97 -1.84 -15.72
C GLU A 359 -7.84 -2.30 -16.90
N THR A 360 -8.46 -1.36 -17.62
CA THR A 360 -9.26 -1.66 -18.83
C THR A 360 -8.46 -2.23 -20.01
N ARG A 361 -7.13 -2.18 -19.96
CA ARG A 361 -6.22 -2.73 -20.99
C ARG A 361 -5.47 -3.98 -20.52
N LEU A 362 -5.59 -4.36 -19.25
CA LEU A 362 -4.89 -5.52 -18.71
C LEU A 362 -5.55 -6.81 -19.18
N THR A 363 -4.73 -7.83 -19.44
CA THR A 363 -5.19 -9.20 -19.65
C THR A 363 -4.24 -10.12 -18.92
N ALA A 364 -4.75 -10.89 -17.95
CA ALA A 364 -3.95 -11.84 -17.20
C ALA A 364 -3.39 -12.93 -18.13
N ARG A 365 -2.13 -13.32 -17.94
CA ARG A 365 -1.55 -14.48 -18.66
C ARG A 365 -2.13 -15.81 -18.21
N ALA A 366 -2.59 -15.87 -16.96
CA ALA A 366 -3.22 -17.03 -16.36
C ALA A 366 -4.51 -16.58 -15.66
N PRO A 367 -5.60 -16.31 -16.42
CA PRO A 367 -6.88 -15.90 -15.83
C PRO A 367 -7.52 -17.05 -15.05
N LEU A 368 -8.45 -16.69 -14.16
CA LEU A 368 -9.31 -17.67 -13.49
C LEU A 368 -10.13 -18.43 -14.53
N SER A 369 -10.30 -19.74 -14.34
CA SER A 369 -11.16 -20.54 -15.21
C SER A 369 -12.59 -19.97 -15.23
N PRO A 370 -13.20 -19.77 -16.42
CA PRO A 370 -14.54 -19.23 -16.53
C PRO A 370 -15.54 -20.07 -15.74
N ARG A 371 -16.22 -19.43 -14.80
CA ARG A 371 -17.26 -20.06 -13.95
C ARG A 371 -18.20 -18.96 -13.47
N LYS A 372 -19.51 -19.22 -13.46
CA LYS A 372 -20.49 -18.31 -12.85
C LYS A 372 -20.22 -18.16 -11.35
N PRO A 373 -20.43 -16.97 -10.76
CA PRO A 373 -20.32 -16.81 -9.32
C PRO A 373 -21.39 -17.65 -8.63
N ASP A 374 -21.00 -18.30 -7.53
CA ASP A 374 -21.93 -18.92 -6.59
C ASP A 374 -22.53 -17.86 -5.65
N LEU A 375 -21.83 -16.74 -5.46
CA LEU A 375 -22.22 -15.62 -4.60
C LEU A 375 -21.77 -14.30 -5.20
N VAL A 376 -22.65 -13.30 -5.17
CA VAL A 376 -22.35 -11.93 -5.58
C VAL A 376 -22.57 -11.01 -4.38
N HIS A 377 -21.53 -10.29 -3.97
CA HIS A 377 -21.61 -9.25 -2.95
C HIS A 377 -21.50 -7.88 -3.59
N ARG A 378 -22.48 -7.02 -3.33
CA ARG A 378 -22.37 -5.61 -3.66
C ARG A 378 -21.88 -4.84 -2.44
N ILE A 379 -20.81 -4.07 -2.62
CA ILE A 379 -20.17 -3.25 -1.59
C ILE A 379 -20.21 -1.80 -2.05
N VAL A 380 -20.93 -0.97 -1.31
CA VAL A 380 -21.01 0.47 -1.55
C VAL A 380 -19.97 1.16 -0.69
N LEU A 381 -19.01 1.83 -1.33
CA LEU A 381 -18.03 2.69 -0.68
C LEU A 381 -18.68 4.06 -0.51
N SER A 382 -18.74 4.58 0.71
CA SER A 382 -19.34 5.88 1.00
C SER A 382 -18.56 6.57 2.10
N GLY A 383 -18.55 7.90 2.08
CA GLY A 383 -17.91 8.68 3.12
C GLY A 383 -17.91 10.15 2.79
N ASP A 384 -17.54 10.93 3.79
CA ASP A 384 -17.50 12.38 3.75
C ASP A 384 -16.23 12.88 4.45
N MET A 385 -15.76 14.05 4.03
CA MET A 385 -14.63 14.72 4.70
C MET A 385 -15.01 15.37 6.03
N LYS A 386 -16.32 15.63 6.25
CA LYS A 386 -16.85 16.31 7.44
C LYS A 386 -18.19 15.70 7.85
N PRO A 387 -18.23 14.83 8.89
CA PRO A 387 -17.10 14.31 9.66
C PRO A 387 -16.22 13.39 8.80
N TYR A 388 -14.88 13.37 9.02
CA TYR A 388 -13.96 12.46 8.30
C TYR A 388 -14.31 11.00 8.62
N SER A 389 -15.10 10.37 7.76
CA SER A 389 -15.73 9.06 8.02
C SER A 389 -15.94 8.31 6.71
N TRP A 390 -15.51 7.04 6.71
CA TRP A 390 -15.52 6.17 5.54
C TRP A 390 -16.11 4.81 5.90
N SER A 391 -17.05 4.35 5.08
CA SER A 391 -17.88 3.17 5.35
C SER A 391 -17.93 2.22 4.16
N LEU A 392 -18.16 0.94 4.47
CA LEU A 392 -18.56 -0.08 3.52
C LEU A 392 -20.00 -0.48 3.85
N ASN A 393 -20.93 -0.34 2.90
CA ASN A 393 -22.35 -0.62 3.12
C ASN A 393 -22.96 0.14 4.31
N GLY A 394 -22.43 1.35 4.61
CA GLY A 394 -22.88 2.18 5.73
C GLY A 394 -22.33 1.77 7.10
N GLU A 395 -21.48 0.74 7.17
CA GLU A 395 -20.83 0.28 8.40
C GLU A 395 -19.38 0.79 8.48
N ASN A 396 -18.93 1.10 9.69
CA ASN A 396 -17.60 1.64 9.98
C ASN A 396 -16.84 0.67 10.89
N TRP A 397 -15.55 0.45 10.63
CA TRP A 397 -14.70 -0.34 11.51
C TRP A 397 -14.64 0.29 12.94
N PRO A 398 -14.69 -0.52 14.02
CA PRO A 398 -14.77 -1.98 14.08
C PRO A 398 -16.19 -2.57 14.09
N HIS A 399 -17.22 -1.75 13.91
CA HIS A 399 -18.62 -2.15 13.95
C HIS A 399 -19.09 -2.60 12.56
N ILE A 400 -18.68 -3.80 12.17
CA ILE A 400 -18.96 -4.38 10.85
C ILE A 400 -19.68 -5.73 10.96
N THR A 401 -20.43 -6.04 9.91
CA THR A 401 -21.01 -7.35 9.63
C THR A 401 -20.09 -8.11 8.68
N PRO A 402 -19.42 -9.19 9.11
CA PRO A 402 -18.51 -9.94 8.25
C PRO A 402 -19.23 -10.56 7.04
N LEU A 403 -18.59 -10.48 5.87
CA LEU A 403 -19.03 -11.20 4.68
C LEU A 403 -18.62 -12.68 4.82
N MET A 404 -19.60 -13.54 5.05
CA MET A 404 -19.37 -14.96 5.28
C MET A 404 -19.27 -15.72 3.96
N LEU A 405 -18.14 -16.43 3.78
CA LEU A 405 -17.86 -17.23 2.59
C LEU A 405 -17.67 -18.71 2.97
N GLN A 406 -17.97 -19.60 2.03
CA GLN A 406 -17.70 -21.04 2.14
C GLN A 406 -16.52 -21.42 1.24
N LYS A 407 -15.70 -22.35 1.73
CA LYS A 407 -14.57 -22.88 0.97
C LYS A 407 -15.05 -23.47 -0.37
N GLY A 408 -14.43 -23.02 -1.46
CA GLY A 408 -14.73 -23.50 -2.82
C GLY A 408 -15.78 -22.68 -3.59
N GLN A 409 -16.38 -21.67 -2.97
CA GLN A 409 -17.25 -20.73 -3.67
C GLN A 409 -16.46 -19.83 -4.63
N ARG A 410 -17.04 -19.57 -5.81
CA ARG A 410 -16.69 -18.46 -6.70
C ARG A 410 -17.47 -17.24 -6.24
N VAL A 411 -16.76 -16.25 -5.73
CA VAL A 411 -17.35 -15.00 -5.25
C VAL A 411 -17.06 -13.91 -6.25
N GLU A 412 -18.09 -13.14 -6.59
CA GLU A 412 -17.97 -11.87 -7.31
C GLU A 412 -18.25 -10.74 -6.32
N ILE A 413 -17.41 -9.70 -6.36
CA ILE A 413 -17.58 -8.51 -5.54
C ILE A 413 -17.77 -7.32 -6.48
N GLU A 414 -18.95 -6.72 -6.46
CA GLU A 414 -19.24 -5.46 -7.12
C GLU A 414 -18.93 -4.31 -6.15
N MET A 415 -17.91 -3.52 -6.46
CA MET A 415 -17.58 -2.32 -5.69
C MET A 415 -18.17 -1.09 -6.37
N VAL A 416 -18.98 -0.34 -5.63
CA VAL A 416 -19.62 0.88 -6.11
C VAL A 416 -19.12 2.07 -5.29
N ASN A 417 -18.37 2.96 -5.93
CA ASN A 417 -17.90 4.18 -5.29
C ASN A 417 -18.97 5.27 -5.33
N HIS A 418 -19.55 5.60 -4.17
CA HIS A 418 -20.49 6.71 -4.00
C HIS A 418 -19.85 7.92 -3.31
N SER A 419 -18.53 7.92 -3.09
CA SER A 419 -17.83 9.09 -2.57
C SER A 419 -17.10 9.86 -3.67
N MET A 420 -16.47 10.97 -3.28
CA MET A 420 -15.69 11.88 -4.12
C MET A 420 -14.20 11.49 -4.24
N MET A 421 -13.76 10.37 -3.66
CA MET A 421 -12.35 9.97 -3.60
C MET A 421 -12.10 8.64 -4.29
N ALA A 422 -10.86 8.40 -4.73
CA ALA A 422 -10.42 7.09 -5.16
C ALA A 422 -10.24 6.17 -3.94
N HIS A 423 -10.62 4.90 -4.08
CA HIS A 423 -10.47 3.88 -3.03
C HIS A 423 -9.71 2.67 -3.60
N PRO A 424 -8.38 2.62 -3.42
CA PRO A 424 -7.60 1.44 -3.76
C PRO A 424 -7.91 0.32 -2.76
N MET A 425 -8.84 -0.56 -3.13
CA MET A 425 -9.29 -1.65 -2.27
C MET A 425 -8.33 -2.84 -2.33
N HIS A 426 -7.81 -3.24 -1.18
CA HIS A 426 -6.94 -4.42 -1.03
C HIS A 426 -7.70 -5.56 -0.33
N LEU A 427 -7.54 -6.79 -0.83
CA LEU A 427 -8.13 -7.99 -0.25
C LEU A 427 -7.02 -8.94 0.22
N HIS A 428 -6.95 -9.18 1.52
CA HIS A 428 -5.98 -10.09 2.11
C HIS A 428 -6.31 -11.57 1.77
N GLY A 429 -5.27 -12.40 1.74
CA GLY A 429 -5.40 -13.85 1.59
C GLY A 429 -5.94 -14.33 0.23
N HIS A 430 -6.10 -13.44 -0.75
CA HIS A 430 -6.63 -13.77 -2.07
C HIS A 430 -5.93 -12.96 -3.16
N ALA A 431 -5.81 -13.57 -4.34
CA ALA A 431 -5.72 -12.83 -5.59
C ALA A 431 -7.12 -12.80 -6.22
N PHE A 432 -7.44 -11.73 -6.94
CA PHE A 432 -8.71 -11.60 -7.65
C PHE A 432 -8.48 -11.19 -9.10
N GLN A 433 -9.49 -11.45 -9.93
CA GLN A 433 -9.51 -11.00 -11.32
C GLN A 433 -10.52 -9.88 -11.44
N VAL A 434 -10.09 -8.72 -11.94
CA VAL A 434 -10.99 -7.65 -12.34
C VAL A 434 -11.69 -8.07 -13.63
N ILE A 435 -12.99 -8.31 -13.57
CA ILE A 435 -13.79 -8.83 -14.70
C ILE A 435 -14.59 -7.75 -15.42
N ALA A 436 -14.81 -6.60 -14.79
CA ALA A 436 -15.50 -5.46 -15.37
C ALA A 436 -15.04 -4.15 -14.72
N VAL A 437 -15.02 -3.07 -15.49
CA VAL A 437 -14.79 -1.70 -15.00
C VAL A 437 -15.87 -0.80 -15.57
N ASN A 438 -16.71 -0.21 -14.70
CA ASN A 438 -17.82 0.66 -15.10
C ASN A 438 -18.74 0.01 -16.16
N GLY A 439 -19.03 -1.28 -15.99
CA GLY A 439 -19.88 -2.06 -16.88
C GLY A 439 -19.26 -2.47 -18.22
N ARG A 440 -17.93 -2.37 -18.36
CA ARG A 440 -17.18 -2.78 -19.55
C ARG A 440 -16.20 -3.91 -19.28
#